data_AF-A0A961AXA6-F1
#
_entry.id   AF-A0A961AXA6-F1
#
_cell.length_a   1.000
_cell.length_b   1.000
_cell.length_c   1.000
_cell.angle_alpha   90.00
_cell.angle_beta   90.00
_cell.angle_gamma   90.00
#
_symmetry.space_group_name_H-M   'P 1'
#
loop_
_entity.id
_entity.type
_entity.pdbx_description
1 polymer ?
#
loop_
_entity_poly.entity_id
_entity_poly.type
_entity_poly.pdbx_seq_one_letter_code
_entity_poly.pdbx_strand_id
1 'polypeptide(L)'
;QMDAFHAQASKRPVWTYNDHVFGLVRQSPRGQVLVLGNFSDQPQTITRQRLAELGFSGALLDRLNKRYFDGWFEMRLEPYQAVWLEKVIGNQ
;
A
#
# COMPACT_ATOMS: atom_id res chain seq x y z
N GLN A 1 -7.48 -8.26 -17.43
CA GLN A 1 -6.47 -7.20 -17.72
C GLN A 1 -6.58 -6.16 -16.62
N MET A 2 -5.46 -5.80 -15.96
CA MET A 2 -5.46 -4.95 -14.75
C MET A 2 -5.35 -3.47 -15.12
N ASP A 3 -6.46 -2.75 -15.01
CA ASP A 3 -6.56 -1.36 -15.47
C ASP A 3 -5.95 -0.33 -14.51
N ALA A 4 -5.68 -0.70 -13.25
CA ALA A 4 -5.00 0.18 -12.30
C ALA A 4 -3.56 0.51 -12.71
N PHE A 5 -2.99 -0.24 -13.67
CA PHE A 5 -1.70 0.03 -14.27
C PHE A 5 -1.77 0.91 -15.52
N HIS A 6 -2.95 1.21 -16.07
CA HIS A 6 -3.08 2.11 -17.22
C HIS A 6 -2.54 3.50 -16.89
N ALA A 7 -1.91 4.12 -17.89
CA ALA A 7 -1.18 5.38 -17.75
C ALA A 7 -2.05 6.57 -17.29
N GLN A 8 -3.38 6.47 -17.43
CA GLN A 8 -4.36 7.46 -16.98
C GLN A 8 -4.72 7.38 -15.49
N ALA A 9 -4.26 6.38 -14.75
CA ALA A 9 -4.45 6.34 -13.30
C ALA A 9 -3.72 7.52 -12.65
N SER A 10 -4.44 8.34 -11.87
CA SER A 10 -3.82 9.46 -11.17
C SER A 10 -2.82 8.92 -10.14
N LYS A 11 -1.68 9.60 -10.02
CA LYS A 11 -0.57 9.22 -9.13
C LYS A 11 -0.35 10.37 -8.16
N ARG A 12 -0.40 10.08 -6.87
CA ARG A 12 -0.17 11.08 -5.82
C ARG A 12 0.80 10.56 -4.79
N PRO A 13 1.99 11.17 -4.62
CA PRO A 13 2.86 10.82 -3.51
C PRO A 13 2.12 11.12 -2.20
N VAL A 14 2.32 10.26 -1.21
CA VAL A 14 1.70 10.40 0.10
C VAL A 14 2.76 10.30 1.17
N TRP A 15 2.65 11.18 2.15
CA TRP A 15 3.48 11.09 3.34
C TRP A 15 3.06 9.87 4.17
N THR A 16 4.01 9.04 4.62
CA THR A 16 3.75 7.78 5.35
C THR A 16 3.86 7.93 6.86
N TYR A 17 4.19 9.15 7.33
CA TYR A 17 4.64 9.41 8.71
C TYR A 17 5.95 8.67 9.06
N ASN A 18 6.72 8.27 8.05
CA ASN A 18 8.02 7.63 8.21
C ASN A 18 8.96 8.08 7.06
N ASP A 19 10.04 8.81 7.39
CA ASP A 19 10.97 9.40 6.40
C ASP A 19 11.72 8.36 5.57
N HIS A 20 11.77 7.12 6.06
CA HIS A 20 12.42 6.00 5.38
C HIS A 20 11.48 5.23 4.45
N VAL A 21 10.19 5.53 4.45
CA VAL A 21 9.20 4.79 3.65
C VAL A 21 8.53 5.71 2.64
N PHE A 22 8.85 5.49 1.37
CA PHE A 22 8.16 6.13 0.26
C PHE A 22 6.73 5.62 0.16
N GLY A 23 5.78 6.52 -0.09
CA GLY A 23 4.38 6.20 -0.33
C GLY A 23 3.84 6.83 -1.62
N LEU A 24 3.12 6.04 -2.41
CA LEU A 24 2.42 6.50 -3.62
C LEU A 24 1.05 5.86 -3.71
N VAL A 25 0.01 6.67 -3.83
CA VAL A 25 -1.34 6.19 -4.14
C VAL A 25 -1.57 6.32 -5.65
N ARG A 26 -1.99 5.21 -6.27
CA ARG A 26 -2.51 5.18 -7.65
C ARG A 26 -4.01 4.97 -7.61
N GLN A 27 -4.77 5.83 -8.27
CA GLN A 27 -6.23 5.71 -8.34
C GLN A 27 -6.70 5.51 -9.77
N SER A 28 -7.64 4.59 -9.94
CA SER A 28 -8.36 4.33 -11.19
C SER A 28 -9.85 4.13 -10.90
N PRO A 29 -10.73 4.18 -11.92
CA PRO A 29 -12.15 3.88 -11.73
C PRO A 29 -12.42 2.48 -11.14
N ARG A 30 -11.47 1.54 -11.24
CA ARG A 30 -11.61 0.16 -10.74
C ARG A 30 -11.03 -0.05 -9.34
N GLY A 31 -10.50 1.00 -8.71
CA GLY A 31 -9.94 0.92 -7.37
C GLY A 31 -8.62 1.67 -7.21
N GLN A 32 -8.03 1.53 -6.03
CA GLN A 32 -6.80 2.19 -5.63
C GLN A 32 -5.72 1.19 -5.21
N VAL A 33 -4.46 1.53 -5.51
CA VAL A 33 -3.28 0.80 -5.09
C VAL A 33 -2.40 1.72 -4.27
N LEU A 34 -1.96 1.26 -3.09
CA LEU A 34 -0.92 1.91 -2.29
C LEU A 34 0.39 1.19 -2.53
N VAL A 35 1.34 1.92 -3.10
CA VAL A 35 2.73 1.48 -3.24
C VAL A 35 3.51 1.99 -2.05
N LEU A 36 4.19 1.09 -1.36
CA LEU A 36 5.13 1.40 -0.28
C LEU A 36 6.49 0.81 -0.61
N GLY A 37 7.54 1.54 -0.29
CA GLY A 37 8.91 1.06 -0.39
C GLY A 37 9.74 1.53 0.80
N ASN A 38 10.33 0.59 1.52
CA ASN A 38 11.32 0.89 2.54
C ASN A 38 12.66 1.24 1.85
N PHE A 39 13.22 2.42 2.11
CA PHE A 39 14.51 2.86 1.58
C PHE A 39 15.65 2.74 2.60
N SER A 40 15.36 2.19 3.78
CA SER A 40 16.34 1.89 4.82
C SER A 40 16.79 0.43 4.74
N ASP A 41 18.02 0.20 5.20
CA ASP A 41 18.62 -1.11 5.51
C ASP A 41 18.08 -1.71 6.82
N GLN A 42 17.24 -0.97 7.55
CA GLN A 42 16.55 -1.43 8.75
C GLN A 42 15.07 -1.67 8.47
N PRO A 43 14.43 -2.60 9.20
CA PRO A 43 12.99 -2.75 9.15
C PRO A 43 12.26 -1.47 9.56
N GLN A 44 11.19 -1.13 8.84
CA GLN A 44 10.41 0.08 9.06
C GLN A 44 8.94 -0.24 9.26
N THR A 45 8.26 0.55 10.09
CA THR A 45 6.84 0.34 10.39
C THR A 45 6.01 1.52 9.91
N ILE A 46 4.85 1.21 9.32
CA ILE A 46 3.76 2.15 9.08
C ILE A 46 2.62 1.82 10.04
N THR A 47 2.12 2.84 10.73
CA THR A 47 1.07 2.66 11.73
C THR A 47 -0.26 2.28 11.07
N ARG A 48 -1.09 1.50 11.77
CA ARG A 48 -2.46 1.19 11.33
C ARG A 48 -3.29 2.45 11.08
N GLN A 49 -3.09 3.49 11.90
CA GLN A 49 -3.78 4.76 11.77
C GLN A 49 -3.46 5.39 10.42
N ARG A 50 -2.18 5.38 10.02
CA ARG A 50 -1.80 5.97 8.74
C ARG A 50 -2.36 5.19 7.56
N LEU A 51 -2.35 3.86 7.63
CA LEU A 51 -3.00 3.02 6.62
C LEU A 51 -4.50 3.34 6.49
N ALA A 52 -5.19 3.51 7.61
CA ALA A 52 -6.60 3.89 7.64
C ALA A 52 -6.87 5.30 7.06
N GLU A 53 -6.03 6.30 7.40
CA GLU A 53 -6.11 7.66 6.83
C GLU A 53 -5.93 7.67 5.30
N LEU A 54 -5.10 6.76 4.77
CA LEU A 54 -4.92 6.56 3.33
C LEU A 54 -6.05 5.73 2.69
N GLY A 55 -6.98 5.22 3.49
CA GLY A 55 -8.11 4.40 3.05
C GLY A 55 -7.79 2.90 2.88
N PHE A 56 -6.64 2.42 3.38
CA PHE A 56 -6.16 1.03 3.26
C PHE A 56 -6.32 0.26 4.58
N SER A 57 -7.54 0.19 5.10
CA SER A 57 -7.92 -0.66 6.25
C SER A 57 -8.54 -1.99 5.81
N GLY A 58 -8.52 -2.99 6.71
CA GLY A 58 -9.06 -4.33 6.47
C GLY A 58 -8.11 -5.23 5.67
N ALA A 59 -8.65 -6.26 5.00
CA ALA A 59 -7.85 -7.20 4.22
C ALA A 59 -7.21 -6.52 2.99
N LEU A 60 -5.89 -6.58 2.91
CA LEU A 60 -5.08 -6.05 1.82
C LEU A 60 -4.32 -7.18 1.13
N LEU A 61 -4.20 -7.11 -0.19
CA LEU A 61 -3.37 -8.02 -0.98
C LEU A 61 -2.17 -7.27 -1.54
N ASP A 62 -0.96 -7.72 -1.21
CA ASP A 62 0.25 -7.32 -1.91
C ASP A 62 0.30 -8.01 -3.28
N ARG A 63 0.18 -7.20 -4.33
CA ARG A 63 0.17 -7.67 -5.71
C ARG A 63 1.55 -8.11 -6.20
N LEU A 64 2.65 -7.67 -5.55
CA LEU A 64 4.01 -8.08 -5.91
C LEU A 64 4.24 -9.54 -5.51
N ASN A 65 4.03 -9.87 -4.24
CA ASN A 65 4.35 -11.20 -3.70
C ASN A 65 3.13 -12.10 -3.45
N LYS A 66 1.92 -11.63 -3.79
CA LYS A 66 0.65 -12.33 -3.55
C LYS A 66 0.40 -12.66 -2.06
N ARG A 67 0.91 -11.82 -1.17
CA ARG A 67 0.77 -11.96 0.28
C ARG A 67 -0.38 -11.12 0.80
N TYR A 68 -1.14 -11.65 1.74
CA TYR A 68 -2.18 -10.89 2.44
C TYR A 68 -1.60 -10.15 3.65
N PHE A 69 -2.10 -8.95 3.86
CA PHE A 69 -1.85 -8.12 5.03
C PHE A 69 -3.18 -7.74 5.66
N ASP A 70 -3.19 -7.61 6.98
CA ASP A 70 -4.34 -7.06 7.69
C ASP A 70 -4.04 -5.60 8.05
N GLY A 71 -4.70 -4.68 7.34
CA GLY A 71 -4.58 -3.24 7.53
C GLY A 71 -5.21 -2.71 8.83
N TRP A 72 -5.78 -3.59 9.67
CA TRP A 72 -6.13 -3.24 11.05
C TRP A 72 -4.93 -3.28 12.01
N PHE A 73 -3.82 -3.89 11.58
CA PHE A 73 -2.56 -3.91 12.31
C PHE A 73 -1.54 -2.97 11.69
N GLU A 74 -0.46 -2.71 12.42
CA GLU A 74 0.69 -2.02 11.87
C GLU A 74 1.36 -2.87 10.79
N MET A 75 1.90 -2.19 9.79
CA MET A 75 2.61 -2.85 8.70
C MET A 75 4.10 -2.67 8.89
N ARG A 76 4.79 -3.79 9.09
CA ARG A 76 6.24 -3.86 9.06
C ARG A 76 6.73 -4.20 7.65
N LEU A 77 7.66 -3.40 7.16
CA LEU A 77 8.44 -3.64 5.95
C LEU A 77 9.86 -4.05 6.35
N GLU A 78 10.34 -5.15 5.79
CA GLU A 78 11.74 -5.56 5.90
C GLU A 78 12.66 -4.59 5.14
N PRO A 79 13.99 -4.64 5.36
CA PRO A 79 14.96 -3.81 4.63
C PRO A 79 14.73 -3.87 3.12
N TYR A 80 14.61 -2.71 2.48
CA TYR A 80 14.37 -2.59 1.04
C TYR A 80 13.09 -3.25 0.49
N GLN A 81 12.18 -3.69 1.35
CA GLN A 81 10.93 -4.31 0.91
C GLN A 81 10.01 -3.29 0.24
N ALA A 82 9.43 -3.70 -0.88
CA ALA A 82 8.32 -2.99 -1.53
C ALA A 82 7.05 -3.85 -1.50
N VAL A 83 5.90 -3.19 -1.36
CA VAL A 83 4.57 -3.83 -1.43
C VAL A 83 3.61 -2.97 -2.22
N TRP A 84 2.73 -3.62 -2.98
CA TRP A 84 1.67 -2.97 -3.77
C TRP A 84 0.32 -3.44 -3.26
N LEU A 85 -0.26 -2.66 -2.36
CA LEU A 85 -1.43 -3.04 -1.59
C LEU A 85 -2.70 -2.63 -2.32
N GLU A 86 -3.62 -3.58 -2.44
CA GLU A 86 -4.97 -3.36 -2.92
C GLU A 86 -5.95 -3.92 -1.89
N LYS A 87 -7.06 -3.22 -1.64
CA LYS A 87 -8.10 -3.75 -0.76
C LYS A 87 -8.77 -4.97 -1.39
N VAL A 88 -8.95 -6.01 -0.59
CA VAL A 88 -9.76 -7.15 -0.97
C VAL A 88 -11.21 -6.78 -0.67
N ILE A 89 -11.99 -6.53 -1.71
CA ILE A 89 -13.45 -6.40 -1.57
C ILE A 89 -13.97 -7.83 -1.43
N GLY A 90 -14.42 -8.21 -0.23
CA GLY A 90 -15.21 -9.43 -0.08
C GLY A 90 -16.52 -9.22 -0.83
N ASN A 91 -16.84 -10.11 -1.79
CA ASN A 91 -18.22 -10.22 -2.25
C ASN A 91 -19.04 -10.66 -1.04
N GLN A 92 -19.81 -9.73 -0.47
CA GLN A 92 -20.97 -10.10 0.35
C GLN A 92 -22.11 -10.52 -0.56
#